data_AF-A0A2D9C9E9-F1
#
_entry.id   AF-A0A2D9C9E9-F1
#
_cell.length_a   1.000
_cell.length_b   1.000
_cell.length_c   1.000
_cell.angle_alpha   90.00
_cell.angle_beta   90.00
_cell.angle_gamma   90.00
#
_symmetry.space_group_name_H-M   'P 1'
#
loop_
_entity.id
_entity.type
_entity.pdbx_description
1 polymer ?
#
loop_
_entity_poly.entity_id
_entity_poly.type
_entity_poly.pdbx_seq_one_letter_code
_entity_poly.pdbx_strand_id
1 'polypeptide(L)'
;MTTYISLTNELLRRLNEVPLDSGGDGFDSVRNVQALAKDAINNSIRSILQDGQEWPFLRVNYTQTLTAGVNTYSFPSNYSSADWETF
;
A
#
# COMPACT_ATOMS: atom_id res chain seq x y z
N MET A 1 -3.72 -17.33 -5.68
CA MET A 1 -3.64 -16.24 -4.69
C MET A 1 -3.00 -15.06 -5.39
N THR A 2 -3.64 -13.89 -5.36
CA THR A 2 -3.14 -12.70 -6.06
C THR A 2 -2.03 -12.06 -5.23
N THR A 3 -0.87 -11.81 -5.84
CA THR A 3 0.26 -11.11 -5.21
C THR A 3 0.50 -9.79 -5.92
N TYR A 4 1.28 -8.90 -5.31
CA TYR A 4 1.65 -7.64 -5.95
C TYR A 4 2.35 -7.87 -7.30
N ILE A 5 3.27 -8.84 -7.36
CA ILE A 5 3.97 -9.24 -8.59
C ILE A 5 2.99 -9.76 -9.65
N SER A 6 1.97 -10.54 -9.28
CA SER A 6 0.99 -11.04 -10.25
C SER A 6 0.18 -9.91 -10.88
N LEU A 7 -0.21 -8.89 -10.10
CA LEU A 7 -0.93 -7.71 -10.61
C LEU A 7 -0.04 -6.85 -11.52
N THR A 8 1.22 -6.63 -11.14
CA THR A 8 2.18 -5.93 -11.98
C THR A 8 2.39 -6.66 -13.31
N ASN A 9 2.52 -8.00 -13.28
CA ASN A 9 2.67 -8.80 -14.49
C ASN A 9 1.42 -8.79 -15.39
N GLU A 10 0.22 -8.71 -14.81
CA GLU A 10 -1.00 -8.51 -15.59
C GLU A 10 -1.00 -7.17 -16.34
N LEU A 11 -0.56 -6.08 -15.69
CA LEU A 11 -0.41 -4.78 -16.34
C LEU A 11 0.67 -4.81 -17.44
N LEU A 12 1.82 -5.43 -17.16
CA LEU A 12 2.90 -5.58 -18.15
C LEU A 12 2.44 -6.39 -19.37
N ARG A 13 1.69 -7.47 -19.16
CA ARG A 13 1.12 -8.27 -20.26
C ARG A 13 0.17 -7.45 -21.14
N ARG A 14 -0.62 -6.53 -20.56
CA ARG A 14 -1.49 -5.63 -21.33
C ARG A 14 -0.72 -4.63 -22.18
N LEU A 15 0.49 -4.27 -21.75
CA LEU A 15 1.42 -3.40 -22.48
C LEU A 15 2.32 -4.18 -23.46
N ASN A 16 2.15 -5.51 -23.57
CA ASN A 16 3.04 -6.42 -24.30
C ASN A 16 4.50 -6.37 -23.82
N GLU A 17 4.72 -6.11 -22.54
CA GLU A 17 6.05 -6.07 -21.91
C GLU A 17 6.39 -7.42 -21.26
N VAL A 18 7.69 -7.70 -21.14
CA VAL A 18 8.18 -8.95 -20.52
C VAL A 18 7.76 -9.01 -19.04
N PRO A 19 7.11 -10.11 -18.60
CA PRO A 19 6.74 -10.28 -17.21
C PRO A 19 7.97 -10.50 -16.32
N LEU A 20 7.84 -10.05 -15.08
CA LEU A 20 8.83 -10.25 -14.01
C LEU A 20 8.74 -11.65 -13.45
N ASP A 21 9.84 -12.11 -12.85
CA ASP A 21 9.85 -13.41 -12.17
C ASP A 21 8.79 -13.46 -11.07
N SER A 22 7.94 -14.48 -11.13
CA SER A 22 6.90 -14.72 -10.13
C SER A 22 7.46 -15.09 -8.75
N GLY A 23 8.71 -15.56 -8.68
CA GLY A 23 9.45 -15.77 -7.43
C GLY A 23 9.91 -14.49 -6.75
N GLY A 24 9.81 -13.34 -7.43
CA GLY A 24 10.17 -12.02 -6.90
C GLY A 24 11.64 -11.66 -7.04
N ASP A 25 12.45 -12.50 -7.70
CA ASP A 25 13.85 -12.17 -7.91
C ASP A 25 13.99 -10.94 -8.80
N GLY A 26 14.84 -10.01 -8.37
CA GLY A 26 15.06 -8.72 -9.04
C GLY A 26 13.90 -7.73 -8.98
N PHE A 27 12.75 -8.07 -8.37
CA PHE A 27 11.54 -7.23 -8.36
C PHE A 27 11.79 -5.83 -7.77
N ASP A 28 12.68 -5.71 -6.78
CA ASP A 28 13.01 -4.42 -6.15
C ASP A 28 13.89 -3.52 -7.01
N SER A 29 14.59 -4.09 -8.00
CA SER A 29 15.60 -3.40 -8.81
C SER A 29 15.16 -3.03 -10.22
N VAL A 30 13.91 -3.34 -10.57
CA VAL A 30 13.33 -3.10 -11.90
C VAL A 30 13.30 -1.61 -12.24
N ARG A 31 13.35 -1.29 -13.54
CA ARG A 31 13.46 0.09 -14.04
C ARG A 31 12.43 0.35 -15.13
N ASN A 32 12.31 1.61 -15.53
CA ASN A 32 11.50 2.05 -16.67
C ASN A 32 10.04 1.60 -16.55
N VAL A 33 9.49 0.96 -17.60
CA VAL A 33 8.08 0.55 -17.70
C VAL A 33 7.70 -0.42 -16.59
N GLN A 34 8.62 -1.29 -16.15
CA GLN A 34 8.37 -2.23 -15.06
C GLN A 34 8.27 -1.52 -13.71
N ALA A 35 9.11 -0.53 -13.45
CA ALA A 35 9.00 0.33 -12.27
C ALA A 35 7.71 1.16 -12.30
N LEU A 36 7.36 1.73 -13.46
CA LEU A 36 6.11 2.47 -13.64
C LEU A 36 4.89 1.58 -13.37
N ALA A 37 4.90 0.33 -13.86
CA ALA A 37 3.83 -0.62 -13.61
C ALA A 37 3.70 -0.96 -12.11
N LYS A 38 4.82 -1.09 -11.38
CA LYS A 38 4.82 -1.24 -9.92
C LYS A 38 4.16 -0.05 -9.25
N ASP A 39 4.61 1.16 -9.56
CA ASP A 39 4.13 2.38 -8.93
C ASP A 39 2.65 2.64 -9.24
N ALA A 40 2.22 2.37 -10.48
CA ALA A 40 0.83 2.49 -10.89
C ALA A 40 -0.09 1.55 -10.08
N ILE A 41 0.27 0.28 -9.94
CA ILE A 41 -0.51 -0.68 -9.15
C ILE A 41 -0.54 -0.28 -7.67
N ASN A 42 0.59 0.14 -7.09
CA ASN A 42 0.63 0.60 -5.70
C ASN A 42 -0.25 1.85 -5.49
N ASN A 43 -0.23 2.79 -6.43
CA ASN A 43 -1.07 3.98 -6.37
C ASN A 43 -2.56 3.63 -6.49
N SER A 44 -2.93 2.75 -7.43
CA SER A 44 -4.32 2.28 -7.55
C SER A 44 -4.81 1.59 -6.27
N ILE A 45 -3.99 0.76 -5.63
CA ILE A 45 -4.33 0.15 -4.34
C ILE A 45 -4.55 1.22 -3.28
N ARG A 46 -3.64 2.19 -3.16
CA ARG A 46 -3.76 3.28 -2.17
C ARG A 46 -5.01 4.13 -2.39
N SER A 47 -5.29 4.53 -3.63
CA SER A 47 -6.50 5.29 -3.95
C SER A 47 -7.77 4.49 -3.63
N ILE A 48 -7.84 3.20 -3.98
CA ILE A 48 -8.99 2.36 -3.61
C ILE A 48 -9.17 2.30 -2.08
N LEU A 49 -8.08 2.19 -1.33
CA LEU A 49 -8.12 2.10 0.13
C LEU A 49 -8.46 3.43 0.81
N GLN A 50 -8.17 4.58 0.19
CA GLN A 50 -8.38 5.91 0.77
C GLN A 50 -9.66 6.60 0.28
N ASP A 51 -9.94 6.51 -1.02
CA ASP A 51 -11.11 7.15 -1.66
C ASP A 51 -12.34 6.22 -1.66
N GLY A 52 -12.14 4.93 -1.42
CA GLY A 52 -13.22 3.95 -1.33
C GLY A 52 -14.12 4.19 -0.12
N GLN A 53 -15.33 3.63 -0.17
CA GLN A 53 -16.18 3.55 1.01
C GLN A 53 -15.42 2.82 2.12
N GLU A 54 -15.37 3.40 3.32
CA GLU A 54 -14.63 2.85 4.47
C GLU A 54 -15.13 1.45 4.83
N TRP A 55 -14.45 0.44 4.29
CA TRP A 55 -14.88 -0.94 4.50
C TRP A 55 -14.52 -1.39 5.93
N PRO A 56 -15.46 -2.02 6.66
CA PRO A 56 -15.20 -2.46 8.03
C PRO A 56 -14.00 -3.39 8.18
N PHE A 57 -13.65 -4.16 7.16
CA PHE A 57 -12.51 -5.09 7.17
C PHE A 57 -11.15 -4.41 6.97
N LEU A 58 -11.10 -3.13 6.58
CA LEU A 58 -9.87 -2.35 6.52
C LEU A 58 -9.55 -1.65 7.84
N ARG A 59 -10.53 -1.57 8.76
CA ARG A 59 -10.37 -0.85 10.02
C ARG A 59 -9.57 -1.70 11.02
N VAL A 60 -8.45 -1.15 11.47
CA VAL A 60 -7.67 -1.66 12.60
C VAL A 60 -7.68 -0.61 13.70
N ASN A 61 -8.18 -0.96 14.89
CA ASN A 61 -8.16 -0.07 16.03
C ASN A 61 -6.79 -0.16 16.71
N TYR A 62 -6.15 0.98 16.92
CA TYR A 62 -4.90 1.09 17.68
C TYR A 62 -5.13 1.96 18.91
N THR A 63 -4.68 1.50 20.07
CA THR A 63 -4.76 2.26 21.32
C THR A 63 -3.37 2.65 21.76
N GLN A 64 -3.14 3.95 21.93
CA GLN A 64 -1.88 4.50 22.44
C GLN A 64 -2.06 4.90 23.91
N THR A 65 -1.27 4.33 24.81
CA THR A 65 -1.24 4.77 26.21
C THR A 65 -0.46 6.08 26.32
N LEU A 66 -1.08 7.10 26.93
CA LEU A 66 -0.48 8.41 27.14
C LEU A 66 0.30 8.44 28.46
N THR A 67 1.51 9.02 28.42
CA THR A 67 2.39 9.22 29.57
C THR A 67 2.47 10.71 29.92
N ALA A 68 2.38 11.03 31.21
CA ALA A 68 2.49 12.40 31.69
C ALA A 68 3.85 13.03 31.30
N GLY A 69 3.82 14.26 30.79
CA GLY A 69 5.02 14.97 30.33
C GLY A 69 5.44 14.69 28.88
N VAL A 70 4.73 13.82 28.15
CA VAL A 70 4.97 13.56 26.72
C VAL A 70 3.92 14.27 25.87
N ASN A 71 4.37 15.14 24.97
CA ASN A 71 3.50 15.97 24.14
C ASN A 71 3.28 15.43 22.72
N THR A 72 4.12 14.50 22.25
CA THR A 72 4.08 13.99 20.87
C THR A 72 4.23 12.47 20.84
N TYR A 73 3.43 11.82 19.98
CA TYR A 73 3.49 10.39 19.70
C TYR A 73 3.65 10.16 18.20
N SER A 74 4.41 9.14 17.84
CA SER A 74 4.56 8.73 16.44
C SER A 74 3.33 7.96 15.99
N PHE A 75 2.86 8.23 14.77
CA PHE A 75 1.85 7.41 14.13
C PHE A 75 2.40 6.02 13.77
N PRO A 76 1.57 4.97 13.78
CA PRO A 76 1.94 3.65 13.27
C PRO A 76 2.39 3.71 11.80
N SER A 77 3.28 2.79 11.39
CA SER A 77 3.79 2.74 10.01
C SER A 77 2.72 2.40 8.96
N ASN A 78 1.60 1.80 9.37
CA ASN A 78 0.44 1.45 8.55
C ASN A 78 -0.75 2.41 8.75
N TYR A 79 -0.50 3.58 9.34
CA TYR A 79 -1.52 4.59 9.60
C TYR A 79 -2.13 5.14 8.30
N SER A 80 -3.46 5.15 8.21
CA SER A 80 -4.21 5.66 7.06
C SER A 80 -4.89 7.01 7.33
N SER A 81 -5.53 7.16 8.49
CA SER A 81 -6.27 8.37 8.89
C SER A 81 -6.35 8.46 10.42
N ALA A 82 -6.49 9.68 10.94
CA ALA A 82 -6.78 9.93 12.35
C ALA A 82 -8.19 10.46 12.48
N ASP A 83 -8.91 9.90 13.44
CA ASP A 83 -10.14 10.47 13.96
C ASP A 83 -9.76 11.50 15.04
N TRP A 84 -9.87 12.78 14.69
CA TRP A 84 -9.59 13.89 15.59
C TRP A 84 -10.80 14.30 16.44
N GLU A 85 -11.99 13.74 16.19
CA GLU A 85 -13.22 14.08 16.94
C GLU A 85 -13.37 13.27 18.23
N THR A 86 -12.46 12.35 18.50
CA THR A 86 -12.47 11.50 19.71
C THR A 86 -11.64 12.09 20.87
N PHE A 87 -11.00 13.25 20.71
CA PHE A 87 -10.17 13.89 21.75
C PHE A 87 -10.88 15.03 22.48
#